data_AF-A0A354ZN77-F1
#
_entry.id   AF-A0A354ZN77-F1
#
_cell.length_a   1.000
_cell.length_b   1.000
_cell.length_c   1.000
_cell.angle_alpha   90.00
_cell.angle_beta   90.00
_cell.angle_gamma   90.00
#
_symmetry.space_group_name_H-M   'P 1'
#
loop_
_entity.id
_entity.type
_entity.pdbx_description
1 polymer ?
#
loop_
_entity_poly.entity_id
_entity_poly.type
_entity_poly.pdbx_seq_one_letter_code
_entity_poly.pdbx_strand_id
1 'polypeptide(L)' 'MRKEKIPDVVVRRLPLYLRAVEDFDRREHVVVSSQELGDFTGLTSAQVRKDLTFFGEFGKQGIGYDVKFLR' A
#
# COMPACT_ATOMS: atom_id res chain seq x y z
N MET A 1 -8.39 -17.84 11.22
CA MET A 1 -7.84 -16.53 10.82
C MET A 1 -8.43 -15.49 11.75
N ARG A 2 -7.62 -14.80 12.56
CA ARG A 2 -8.11 -13.71 13.41
C ARG A 2 -8.65 -12.62 12.48
N LYS A 3 -9.97 -12.48 12.39
CA LYS A 3 -10.61 -11.27 11.85
C LYS A 3 -10.35 -10.16 12.86
N GLU A 4 -9.13 -9.67 12.92
CA GLU A 4 -8.91 -8.37 13.55
C GLU A 4 -9.74 -7.37 12.78
N LYS A 5 -10.63 -6.68 13.50
CA LYS A 5 -11.42 -5.61 12.91
C LYS A 5 -10.44 -4.59 12.34
N ILE A 6 -10.46 -4.41 11.03
CA ILE A 6 -9.61 -3.44 10.35
C ILE A 6 -9.94 -2.07 10.96
N PRO A 7 -8.96 -1.34 11.52
CA PRO A 7 -9.23 -0.05 12.14
C PRO A 7 -9.79 0.95 11.13
N ASP A 8 -10.79 1.75 11.53
CA ASP A 8 -11.40 2.73 10.62
C ASP A 8 -10.39 3.73 10.04
N VAL A 9 -9.31 4.03 10.76
CA VAL A 9 -8.23 4.89 10.26
C VAL A 9 -7.50 4.29 9.05
N VAL A 10 -7.36 2.96 9.00
CA VAL A 10 -6.76 2.24 7.87
C VAL A 10 -7.69 2.31 6.67
N VAL A 11 -8.99 2.06 6.87
CA VAL A 11 -10.01 2.15 5.82
C VAL A 11 -10.05 3.56 5.21
N ARG A 12 -9.98 4.61 6.06
CA ARG A 12 -9.94 6.01 5.61
C ARG A 12 -8.71 6.36 4.77
N ARG A 13 -7.62 5.59 4.85
CA ARG A 13 -6.41 5.79 4.04
C ARG A 13 -6.42 5.05 2.71
N LEU A 14 -7.32 4.09 2.50
CA LEU A 14 -7.41 3.36 1.23
C LEU A 14 -7.49 4.28 -0.01
N PRO A 15 -8.27 5.37 0.00
CA PRO A 15 -8.30 6.29 -1.14
C PRO A 15 -6.95 7.00 -1.41
N LEU A 16 -6.09 7.17 -0.39
CA LEU A 16 -4.74 7.72 -0.58
C LEU A 16 -3.83 6.72 -1.27
N TYR A 17 -3.86 5.45 -0.82
CA TYR A 17 -3.10 4.38 -1.44
C TYR A 17 -3.54 4.14 -2.89
N LEU A 18 -4.85 4.11 -3.15
CA LEU A 18 -5.37 3.93 -4.51
C LEU A 18 -4.87 5.04 -5.45
N ARG A 19 -4.94 6.31 -5.03
CA ARG A 19 -4.40 7.43 -5.84
C ARG A 19 -2.90 7.30 -6.11
N ALA A 20 -2.13 6.84 -5.12
CA ALA A 20 -0.70 6.60 -5.29
C ALA A 20 -0.46 5.50 -6.32
N VAL A 21 -1.11 4.35 -6.16
CA VAL A 21 -0.96 3.19 -7.05
C VAL A 21 -1.42 3.53 -8.47
N GLU A 22 -2.52 4.24 -8.65
CA GLU A 22 -2.96 4.72 -9.97
C GLU A 22 -1.94 5.66 -10.62
N ASP A 23 -1.24 6.48 -9.84
CA ASP A 23 -0.19 7.35 -10.36
C ASP A 23 1.05 6.56 -10.80
N PHE A 24 1.48 5.58 -10.00
CA PHE A 24 2.55 4.67 -10.39
C PHE A 24 2.16 3.81 -11.61
N ASP A 25 0.90 3.38 -11.70
CA ASP A 25 0.37 2.61 -12.83
C ASP A 25 0.41 3.45 -14.12
N ARG A 26 -0.03 4.71 -14.07
CA ARG A 26 0.05 5.65 -15.21
C ARG A 26 1.49 5.94 -15.65
N ARG A 27 2.45 5.82 -14.75
CA ARG A 27 3.88 5.98 -15.02
C ARG A 27 4.55 4.67 -15.45
N GLU A 28 3.77 3.61 -15.68
CA GLU A 28 4.23 2.28 -16.10
C GLU A 28 5.20 1.63 -15.09
N HIS A 29 5.10 1.97 -13.81
CA HIS A 29 5.84 1.26 -12.76
C HIS A 29 5.21 -0.11 -12.54
N VAL A 30 6.05 -1.16 -12.57
CA VAL A 30 5.61 -2.53 -12.27
C VAL A 30 5.58 -2.79 -10.77
N VAL A 31 6.56 -2.24 -10.05
CA VAL A 31 6.73 -2.42 -8.61
C VAL A 31 6.86 -1.07 -7.92
N VAL A 32 6.25 -0.92 -6.75
CA VAL A 32 6.39 0.24 -5.86
C VAL A 32 6.80 -0.21 -4.47
N SER A 33 7.74 0.49 -3.84
CA SER A 33 8.15 0.21 -2.47
C SER A 33 7.23 0.86 -1.43
N SER A 34 7.27 0.36 -0.19
CA SER A 34 6.56 1.01 0.92
C SER A 34 7.11 2.41 1.24
N GLN A 35 8.37 2.69 0.87
CA GLN A 35 8.95 4.02 1.02
C GLN A 35 8.33 5.00 0.02
N GLU A 36 8.27 4.63 -1.27
CA GLU A 36 7.68 5.46 -2.32
C GLU A 36 6.18 5.73 -2.08
N LEU A 37 5.42 4.70 -1.66
CA LEU A 37 4.04 4.89 -1.24
C LEU A 37 3.93 5.83 -0.03
N GLY A 38 4.86 5.71 0.92
CA GLY A 38 4.94 6.59 2.08
C GLY A 38 5.19 8.04 1.69
N ASP A 39 6.17 8.28 0.82
CA ASP A 39 6.54 9.61 0.33
C ASP A 39 5.39 10.27 -0.44
N PHE A 40 4.65 9.50 -1.25
CA PHE A 40 3.47 9.99 -1.96
C PHE A 40 2.29 10.30 -1.04
N THR A 41 2.06 9.46 -0.01
CA THR A 41 0.88 9.56 0.87
C THR A 41 1.12 10.37 2.15
N GLY A 42 2.36 10.78 2.42
CA GLY A 42 2.77 11.41 3.68
C GLY A 42 2.82 10.45 4.86
N LEU A 43 2.94 9.15 4.62
CA LEU A 43 2.97 8.10 5.64
C LEU A 43 4.38 7.52 5.77
N THR A 44 4.68 6.91 6.91
CA THR A 44 5.95 6.19 7.06
C THR A 44 5.88 4.84 6.35
N SER A 45 7.01 4.39 5.82
CA SER A 45 7.16 3.06 5.21
C SER A 45 6.67 1.92 6.11
N ALA A 46 6.84 2.04 7.44
CA ALA A 46 6.32 1.08 8.41
C ALA A 46 4.79 1.11 8.53
N GLN A 47 4.19 2.29 8.46
CA GLN A 47 2.73 2.45 8.49
C GLN A 47 2.08 1.87 7.24
N VAL A 48 2.67 2.10 6.05
CA VAL A 48 2.18 1.51 4.79
C VAL A 48 2.17 -0.01 4.86
N ARG A 49 3.28 -0.63 5.30
CA ARG A 49 3.36 -2.08 5.48
C ARG A 49 2.26 -2.59 6.41
N LYS A 50 2.11 -1.96 7.58
CA LYS A 50 1.11 -2.35 8.59
C LYS A 50 -0.31 -2.24 8.06
N ASP A 51 -0.63 -1.15 7.36
CA ASP A 51 -1.96 -0.91 6.79
C ASP A 51 -2.30 -1.98 5.75
N LEU A 52 -1.38 -2.27 4.83
CA LEU A 52 -1.59 -3.28 3.80
C LEU A 52 -1.71 -4.70 4.38
N THR A 53 -0.96 -5.04 5.44
CA THR A 53 -1.07 -6.36 6.10
C THR A 53 -2.47 -6.65 6.65
N PHE A 54 -3.29 -5.64 6.97
CA PHE A 54 -4.68 -5.88 7.40
C PHE A 54 -5.55 -6.49 6.30
N PHE A 55 -5.19 -6.34 5.02
CA PHE A 55 -5.96 -6.86 3.90
C PHE A 55 -5.38 -8.16 3.33
N GLY A 56 -4.18 -8.59 3.77
CA GLY A 56 -3.45 -9.72 3.19
C GLY A 56 -1.96 -9.44 2.98
N GLU A 57 -1.31 -10.34 2.24
CA GLU A 57 0.12 -10.25 1.92
C GLU A 57 0.29 -9.80 0.46
N PHE A 58 0.59 -8.50 0.26
CA PHE A 58 0.60 -7.88 -1.08
C PHE A 58 2.01 -7.59 -1.65
N GLY A 59 3.07 -7.93 -0.93
CA GLY A 59 4.42 -7.54 -1.30
C GLY A 59 5.48 -8.53 -0.86
N LYS A 60 6.67 -8.39 -1.44
CA LYS A 60 7.83 -9.22 -1.12
C LYS A 60 8.94 -8.37 -0.51
N GLN A 61 9.49 -8.84 0.62
CA GLN A 61 10.55 -8.15 1.34
C GLN A 61 11.74 -7.86 0.41
N GLY A 62 12.17 -6.60 0.37
CA GLY A 62 13.28 -6.14 -0.48
C GLY A 62 12.90 -5.93 -1.96
N ILE A 63 11.66 -6.22 -2.36
CA ILE A 63 11.18 -5.99 -3.73
C ILE A 63 10.14 -4.87 -3.76
N GLY A 64 9.10 -4.96 -2.92
CA GLY A 64 7.98 -4.02 -2.92
C GLY A 64 6.67 -4.70 -3.24
N TYR A 65 5.73 -3.92 -3.78
CA TYR A 65 4.38 -4.33 -4.14
C TYR A 65 4.19 -4.24 -5.63
N ASP A 66 3.51 -5.22 -6.22
CA ASP A 66 3.10 -5.15 -7.61
C ASP A 66 2.01 -4.09 -7.79
N VAL A 67 2.24 -3.14 -8.69
CA VAL A 67 1.36 -1.99 -8.90
C VAL A 67 0.01 -2.41 -9.49
N LYS A 68 0.01 -3.37 -10.42
CA LYS A 68 -1.22 -3.88 -11.05
C LYS A 68 -2.06 -4.68 -10.06
N PHE A 69 -1.42 -5.40 -9.14
CA PHE A 69 -2.10 -6.17 -8.10
C PHE A 69 -2.72 -5.30 -7.01
N LEU A 70 -2.13 -4.14 -6.72
CA LEU A 70 -2.64 -3.21 -5.71
C LEU A 70 -3.73 -2.25 -6.21
N ARG A 71 -3.97 -2.18 -7.53
CA ARG A 71 -4.98 -1.32 -8.15
C ARG A 71 -6.36 -1.97 -8.10
#